data_AF-A0A0H3FH90-F1
#
_entry.id   AF-A0A0H3FH90-F1
#
_cell.length_a   1.000
_cell.length_b   1.000
_cell.length_c   1.000
_cell.angle_alpha   90.00
_cell.angle_beta   90.00
_cell.angle_gamma   90.00
#
_symmetry.space_group_name_H-M   'P 1'
#
loop_
_entity.id
_entity.type
_entity.pdbx_description
1 polymer ?
#
loop_
_entity_poly.entity_id
_entity_poly.type
_entity_poly.pdbx_seq_one_letter_code
_entity_poly.pdbx_strand_id
1 'polypeptide(L)'
;MKEKLLTPEALAAYNPLQNGAENAAQLMIAERWEDALASVAADSVQEKLLAWTLQKALARPESQEPAMQQCASEIHQWLANPDDDRRFRIFQQAEQLGFDTPVGALGLSLFWMQGSMTPAEFDAVYPEPHLSRLMLHCALKLLSVAIAAEDAPLKGAQTLLSEWHAAGGGY
;
A
#
# COMPACT_ATOMS: atom_id res chain seq x y z
N MET A 1 -13.27 9.57 2.97
CA MET A 1 -12.11 8.70 2.59
C MET A 1 -11.19 8.44 3.79
N LYS A 2 -10.60 9.47 4.41
CA LYS A 2 -9.70 9.32 5.58
C LYS A 2 -10.34 8.59 6.77
N GLU A 3 -11.63 8.82 7.00
CA GLU A 3 -12.46 8.13 8.01
C GLU A 3 -12.57 6.60 7.83
N LYS A 4 -12.19 6.06 6.65
CA LYS A 4 -12.17 4.63 6.38
C LYS A 4 -10.78 4.01 6.59
N LEU A 5 -9.74 4.82 6.70
CA LEU A 5 -8.35 4.39 6.89
C LEU A 5 -7.87 4.66 8.33
N LEU A 6 -8.21 5.83 8.86
CA LEU A 6 -7.81 6.27 10.19
C LEU A 6 -8.89 5.93 11.21
N THR A 7 -8.46 5.53 12.39
CA THR A 7 -9.32 5.40 13.57
C THR A 7 -9.90 6.76 13.98
N PRO A 8 -11.03 6.81 14.73
CA PRO A 8 -11.66 8.06 15.16
C PRO A 8 -10.71 8.98 15.93
N GLU A 9 -9.88 8.41 16.81
CA GLU A 9 -8.92 9.16 17.62
C GLU A 9 -7.80 9.73 16.76
N ALA A 10 -7.38 9.01 15.71
CA ALA A 10 -6.33 9.50 14.82
C ALA A 10 -6.88 10.60 13.92
N LEU A 11 -8.11 10.44 13.44
CA LEU A 11 -8.80 11.46 12.68
C LEU A 11 -9.00 12.76 13.49
N ALA A 12 -9.27 12.64 14.79
CA ALA A 12 -9.38 13.80 15.68
C ALA A 12 -8.04 14.53 15.89
N ALA A 13 -6.93 13.79 15.90
CA ALA A 13 -5.57 14.34 16.02
C ALA A 13 -4.99 14.80 14.66
N TYR A 14 -5.61 14.40 13.55
CA TYR A 14 -5.12 14.67 12.21
C TYR A 14 -5.26 16.15 11.84
N ASN A 15 -4.16 16.79 11.46
CA ASN A 15 -4.12 18.18 11.05
C ASN A 15 -4.27 18.30 9.51
N PRO A 16 -5.37 18.88 9.01
CA PRO A 16 -5.61 19.00 7.57
C PRO A 16 -4.68 20.00 6.85
N LEU A 17 -3.96 20.85 7.60
CA LEU A 17 -2.95 21.78 7.03
C LEU A 17 -1.58 21.13 6.84
N GLN A 18 -1.40 19.93 7.39
CA GLN A 18 -0.16 19.15 7.30
C GLN A 18 -0.31 18.05 6.26
N ASN A 19 0.80 17.68 5.63
CA ASN A 19 0.81 16.52 4.74
C ASN A 19 0.79 15.20 5.52
N GLY A 20 0.64 14.08 4.81
CA GLY A 20 0.53 12.76 5.44
C GLY A 20 1.78 12.35 6.23
N ALA A 21 2.97 12.80 5.83
CA ALA A 21 4.22 12.49 6.51
C ALA A 21 4.38 13.29 7.82
N GLU A 22 3.95 14.55 7.84
CA GLU A 22 3.91 15.39 9.04
C GLU A 22 2.92 14.85 10.06
N ASN A 23 1.70 14.48 9.61
CA ASN A 23 0.72 13.80 10.45
C ASN A 23 1.23 12.44 10.95
N ALA A 24 1.94 11.68 10.10
CA ALA A 24 2.53 10.40 10.48
C ALA A 24 3.55 10.57 11.62
N ALA A 25 4.38 11.62 11.59
CA ALA A 25 5.35 11.88 12.64
C ALA A 25 4.68 12.11 14.00
N GLN A 26 3.57 12.85 14.05
CA GLN A 26 2.80 13.07 15.28
C GLN A 26 2.16 11.78 15.80
N LEU A 27 1.53 11.01 14.91
CA LEU A 27 0.94 9.72 15.25
C LEU A 27 2.00 8.72 15.73
N MET A 28 3.21 8.78 15.17
CA MET A 28 4.34 7.95 15.60
C MET A 28 4.83 8.31 17.00
N ILE A 29 4.86 9.60 17.37
CA ILE A 29 5.18 10.03 18.75
C ILE A 29 4.16 9.48 19.75
N ALA A 30 2.90 9.36 19.35
CA ALA A 30 1.84 8.75 20.15
C ALA A 30 1.84 7.20 20.11
N GLU A 31 2.86 6.58 19.50
CA GLU A 31 3.00 5.12 19.28
C GLU A 31 1.88 4.49 18.43
N ARG A 32 1.15 5.32 17.67
CA ARG A 32 0.03 4.91 16.81
C ARG A 32 0.51 4.62 15.39
N TRP A 33 1.40 3.65 15.28
CA TRP A 33 2.12 3.37 14.03
C TRP A 33 1.20 2.96 12.88
N GLU A 34 0.12 2.24 13.14
CA GLU A 34 -0.83 1.85 12.10
C GLU A 34 -1.50 3.09 11.49
N ASP A 35 -1.96 4.02 12.34
CA ASP A 35 -2.55 5.28 11.90
C ASP A 35 -1.50 6.18 11.20
N ALA A 36 -0.24 6.15 11.64
CA ALA A 36 0.85 6.86 10.98
C ALA A 36 1.11 6.35 9.55
N LEU A 37 1.04 5.04 9.32
CA LEU A 37 1.09 4.48 7.96
C LEU A 37 -0.17 4.83 7.16
N ALA A 38 -1.33 4.87 7.82
CA ALA A 38 -2.60 5.24 7.19
C ALA A 38 -2.61 6.69 6.70
N SER A 39 -2.01 7.64 7.44
CA SER A 39 -1.92 9.03 7.01
C SER A 39 -1.07 9.18 5.75
N VAL A 40 0.04 8.44 5.64
CA VAL A 40 0.84 8.40 4.40
C VAL A 40 0.04 7.80 3.25
N ALA A 41 -0.66 6.69 3.47
CA ALA A 41 -1.51 6.08 2.44
C ALA A 41 -2.67 6.99 1.99
N ALA A 42 -3.21 7.80 2.90
CA ALA A 42 -4.30 8.71 2.61
C ALA A 42 -3.89 9.90 1.73
N ASP A 43 -2.70 10.46 1.95
CA ASP A 43 -2.30 11.73 1.33
C ASP A 43 -1.30 11.61 0.19
N SER A 44 -0.63 10.47 0.06
CA SER A 44 0.34 10.26 -1.01
C SER A 44 -0.34 10.05 -2.36
N VAL A 45 0.37 10.42 -3.43
CA VAL A 45 0.05 9.94 -4.79
C VAL A 45 0.12 8.41 -4.77
N GLN A 46 -0.99 7.76 -5.10
CA GLN A 46 -1.19 6.36 -4.79
C GLN A 46 -0.25 5.46 -5.59
N GLU A 47 -0.04 5.76 -6.87
CA GLU A 47 0.89 5.08 -7.78
C GLU A 47 2.33 5.19 -7.27
N LYS A 48 2.73 6.37 -6.79
CA LYS A 48 4.08 6.63 -6.26
C LYS A 48 4.32 5.81 -4.99
N LEU A 49 3.35 5.81 -4.07
CA LEU A 49 3.45 5.03 -2.84
C LEU A 49 3.40 3.53 -3.13
N LEU A 50 2.54 3.08 -4.05
CA LEU A 50 2.46 1.68 -4.47
C LEU A 50 3.79 1.20 -5.07
N ALA A 51 4.37 1.96 -6.01
CA ALA A 51 5.64 1.65 -6.64
C ALA A 51 6.78 1.56 -5.61
N TRP A 52 6.84 2.52 -4.69
CA TRP A 52 7.83 2.53 -3.62
C TRP A 52 7.64 1.35 -2.66
N THR A 53 6.40 1.05 -2.27
CA THR A 53 6.06 -0.07 -1.39
C THR A 53 6.44 -1.41 -2.04
N LEU A 54 6.22 -1.54 -3.36
CA LEU A 54 6.66 -2.70 -4.13
C LEU A 54 8.18 -2.85 -4.11
N GLN A 55 8.92 -1.76 -4.32
CA GLN A 55 10.38 -1.78 -4.23
C GLN A 55 10.87 -2.25 -2.85
N LYS A 56 10.20 -1.81 -1.77
CA LYS A 56 10.54 -2.24 -0.40
C LYS A 56 10.21 -3.70 -0.15
N ALA A 57 9.11 -4.20 -0.71
CA ALA A 57 8.81 -5.63 -0.69
C ALA A 57 9.91 -6.43 -1.41
N LEU A 58 10.27 -6.05 -2.64
CA LEU A 58 11.27 -6.80 -3.43
C LEU A 58 12.70 -6.77 -2.87
N ALA A 59 13.04 -5.78 -2.05
CA ALA A 59 14.34 -5.72 -1.38
C ALA A 59 14.51 -6.81 -0.30
N ARG A 60 13.43 -7.55 0.01
CA ARG A 60 13.42 -8.59 1.01
C ARG A 60 13.94 -9.95 0.47
N PRO A 61 14.69 -10.72 1.27
CA PRO A 61 15.15 -12.06 0.86
C PRO A 61 14.02 -13.03 0.49
N GLU A 62 12.90 -12.99 1.21
CA GLU A 62 11.71 -13.80 0.97
C GLU A 62 11.05 -13.50 -0.40
N SER A 63 11.37 -12.36 -1.01
CA SER A 63 10.79 -11.95 -2.29
C SER A 63 11.49 -12.52 -3.52
N GLN A 64 12.50 -13.38 -3.36
CA GLN A 64 13.20 -14.00 -4.48
C GLN A 64 12.40 -15.12 -5.18
N GLU A 65 11.21 -15.44 -4.70
CA GLU A 65 10.35 -16.44 -5.32
C GLU A 65 9.91 -16.02 -6.74
N PRO A 66 9.99 -16.93 -7.75
CA PRO A 66 9.67 -16.59 -9.13
C PRO A 66 8.26 -16.01 -9.34
N ALA A 67 7.26 -16.54 -8.63
CA ALA A 67 5.88 -16.05 -8.72
C ALA A 67 5.75 -14.61 -8.21
N MET A 68 6.46 -14.27 -7.13
CA MET A 68 6.46 -12.91 -6.58
C MET A 68 7.14 -11.92 -7.52
N GLN A 69 8.28 -12.31 -8.10
CA GLN A 69 9.01 -11.50 -9.08
C GLN A 69 8.18 -11.26 -10.34
N GLN A 70 7.46 -12.28 -10.81
CA GLN A 70 6.54 -12.16 -11.94
C GLN A 70 5.41 -11.17 -11.66
N CYS A 71 4.73 -11.32 -10.51
CA CYS A 71 3.65 -10.40 -10.13
C CYS A 71 4.14 -8.96 -10.00
N ALA A 72 5.30 -8.76 -9.39
CA ALA A 72 5.87 -7.43 -9.23
C ALA A 72 6.28 -6.80 -10.57
N SER A 73 6.81 -7.59 -11.50
CA SER A 73 7.12 -7.13 -12.87
C SER A 73 5.87 -6.67 -13.62
N GLU A 74 4.76 -7.42 -13.52
CA GLU A 74 3.48 -7.02 -14.13
C GLU A 74 2.94 -5.73 -13.49
N ILE A 75 3.02 -5.57 -12.17
CA ILE A 75 2.66 -4.33 -11.47
C ILE A 75 3.49 -3.14 -11.99
N HIS A 76 4.82 -3.29 -12.12
CA HIS A 76 5.68 -2.24 -12.67
C HIS A 76 5.31 -1.86 -14.11
N GLN A 77 5.02 -2.85 -14.95
CA GLN A 77 4.59 -2.61 -16.32
C GLN A 77 3.24 -1.88 -16.37
N TRP A 78 2.31 -2.23 -15.48
CA TRP A 78 1.01 -1.55 -15.40
C TRP A 78 1.14 -0.10 -14.95
N LEU A 79 1.99 0.19 -13.95
CA LEU A 79 2.24 1.56 -13.50
C LEU A 79 2.84 2.46 -14.60
N ALA A 80 3.63 1.89 -15.51
CA ALA A 80 4.19 2.60 -16.64
C ALA A 80 3.18 2.79 -17.79
N ASN A 81 2.33 1.79 -18.04
CA ASN A 81 1.31 1.82 -19.07
C ASN A 81 0.08 1.02 -18.63
N PRO A 82 -0.95 1.67 -18.06
CA PRO A 82 -2.13 1.00 -17.55
C PRO A 82 -2.88 0.23 -18.64
N ASP A 83 -3.18 -1.03 -18.33
CA ASP A 83 -3.88 -1.97 -19.22
C ASP A 83 -4.82 -2.85 -18.39
N ASP A 84 -6.05 -3.07 -18.87
CA ASP A 84 -7.08 -3.74 -18.08
C ASP A 84 -6.87 -5.25 -18.02
N ASP A 85 -6.47 -5.88 -19.14
CA ASP A 85 -6.14 -7.31 -19.18
C ASP A 85 -4.99 -7.63 -18.21
N ARG A 86 -3.98 -6.75 -18.19
CA ARG A 86 -2.89 -6.82 -17.21
C ARG A 86 -3.38 -6.63 -15.78
N ARG A 87 -4.30 -5.69 -15.52
CA ARG A 87 -4.88 -5.47 -14.19
C ARG A 87 -5.56 -6.72 -13.65
N PHE A 88 -6.32 -7.43 -14.48
CA PHE A 88 -6.93 -8.72 -14.11
C PHE A 88 -5.90 -9.84 -13.92
N ARG A 89 -4.87 -9.93 -14.77
CA ARG A 89 -3.77 -10.89 -14.56
C ARG A 89 -3.03 -10.66 -13.24
N ILE A 90 -2.76 -9.40 -12.89
CA ILE A 90 -2.15 -9.02 -11.61
C ILE A 90 -3.03 -9.48 -10.46
N PHE A 91 -4.35 -9.28 -10.54
CA PHE A 91 -5.27 -9.76 -9.50
C PHE A 91 -5.19 -11.28 -9.31
N GLN A 92 -5.19 -12.06 -10.40
CA GLN A 92 -5.08 -13.52 -10.32
C GLN A 92 -3.74 -13.98 -9.71
N GLN A 93 -2.63 -13.33 -10.08
CA GLN A 93 -1.32 -13.62 -9.51
C GLN A 93 -1.27 -13.25 -8.03
N ALA A 94 -1.84 -12.10 -7.66
CA ALA A 94 -1.93 -11.64 -6.28
C ALA A 94 -2.77 -12.58 -5.40
N GLU A 95 -3.88 -13.11 -5.93
CA GLU A 95 -4.70 -14.10 -5.24
C GLU A 95 -3.92 -15.40 -5.00
N GLN A 96 -3.14 -15.87 -5.98
CA GLN A 96 -2.31 -17.06 -5.84
C GLN A 96 -1.17 -16.89 -4.83
N LEU A 97 -0.58 -15.69 -4.75
CA LEU A 97 0.43 -15.34 -3.76
C LEU A 97 -0.14 -15.23 -2.34
N GLY A 98 -1.45 -14.94 -2.22
CA GLY A 98 -2.09 -14.63 -0.96
C GLY A 98 -2.04 -13.13 -0.64
N PHE A 99 -3.19 -12.57 -0.25
CA PHE A 99 -3.31 -11.15 0.13
C PHE A 99 -2.72 -10.82 1.51
N ASP A 100 -2.24 -11.83 2.24
CA ASP A 100 -1.43 -11.70 3.45
C ASP A 100 0.07 -11.53 3.16
N THR A 101 0.47 -11.54 1.88
CA THR A 101 1.81 -11.14 1.45
C THR A 101 1.83 -9.67 1.02
N PRO A 102 2.95 -8.94 1.19
CA PRO A 102 3.06 -7.57 0.70
C PRO A 102 2.73 -7.43 -0.79
N VAL A 103 3.27 -8.30 -1.64
CA VAL A 103 3.07 -8.22 -3.10
C VAL A 103 1.64 -8.60 -3.50
N GLY A 104 1.05 -9.62 -2.86
CA GLY A 104 -0.36 -9.96 -3.08
C GLY A 104 -1.31 -8.83 -2.68
N ALA A 105 -1.10 -8.22 -1.51
CA ALA A 105 -1.85 -7.05 -1.09
C ALA A 105 -1.71 -5.87 -2.08
N LEU A 106 -0.50 -5.59 -2.57
CA LEU A 106 -0.28 -4.55 -3.57
C LEU A 106 -0.99 -4.82 -4.91
N GLY A 107 -1.01 -6.08 -5.36
CA GLY A 107 -1.73 -6.45 -6.58
C GLY A 107 -3.24 -6.24 -6.45
N LEU A 108 -3.82 -6.58 -5.28
CA LEU A 108 -5.23 -6.32 -4.99
C LEU A 108 -5.52 -4.82 -4.85
N SER A 109 -4.63 -4.08 -4.20
CA SER A 109 -4.70 -2.61 -4.16
C SER A 109 -4.77 -2.05 -5.59
N LEU A 110 -3.85 -2.44 -6.46
CA LEU A 110 -3.80 -2.01 -7.87
C LEU A 110 -5.07 -2.37 -8.63
N PHE A 111 -5.58 -3.58 -8.45
CA PHE A 111 -6.84 -4.01 -9.07
C PHE A 111 -8.00 -3.06 -8.73
N TRP A 112 -8.08 -2.61 -7.49
CA TRP A 112 -9.12 -1.67 -7.03
C TRP A 112 -8.82 -0.19 -7.32
N MET A 113 -7.64 0.16 -7.86
CA MET A 113 -7.31 1.58 -8.11
C MET A 113 -8.25 2.21 -9.14
N GLN A 114 -8.66 1.44 -10.14
CA GLN A 114 -9.49 1.92 -11.25
C GLN A 114 -10.15 0.76 -12.01
N GLY A 115 -11.12 1.11 -12.86
CA GLY A 115 -11.77 0.15 -13.74
C GLY A 115 -12.82 -0.70 -13.05
N SER A 116 -13.46 -1.58 -13.85
CA SER A 116 -14.46 -2.52 -13.34
C SER A 116 -13.80 -3.69 -12.61
N MET A 117 -14.44 -4.22 -11.57
CA MET A 117 -14.05 -5.48 -10.94
C MET A 117 -14.55 -6.70 -11.72
N THR A 118 -15.47 -6.50 -12.65
CA THR A 118 -15.98 -7.54 -13.54
C THR A 118 -15.33 -7.45 -14.91
N PRO A 119 -15.08 -8.60 -15.57
CA PRO A 119 -14.64 -8.64 -16.96
C PRO A 119 -15.59 -7.89 -17.90
N ALA A 120 -15.08 -7.45 -19.04
CA ALA A 120 -15.80 -6.58 -19.99
C ALA A 120 -17.08 -7.20 -20.57
N GLU A 121 -17.20 -8.54 -20.57
CA GLU A 121 -18.39 -9.26 -21.00
C GLU A 121 -19.56 -9.22 -19.99
N PHE A 122 -19.34 -8.71 -18.78
CA PHE A 122 -20.35 -8.59 -17.73
C PHE A 122 -20.66 -7.13 -17.39
N ASP A 123 -21.75 -6.91 -16.65
CA ASP A 123 -22.09 -5.59 -16.13
C ASP A 123 -20.97 -5.06 -15.24
N ALA A 124 -20.62 -3.79 -15.45
CA ALA A 124 -19.53 -3.15 -14.73
C ALA A 124 -19.86 -2.99 -13.24
N VAL A 125 -18.95 -3.43 -12.38
CA VAL A 125 -19.05 -3.25 -10.92
C VAL A 125 -17.79 -2.54 -10.44
N TYR A 126 -17.93 -1.36 -9.84
CA TYR A 126 -16.77 -0.57 -9.43
C TYR A 126 -16.42 -0.80 -7.95
N PRO A 127 -15.14 -0.79 -7.58
CA PRO A 127 -14.75 -0.86 -6.18
C PRO A 127 -15.16 0.42 -5.46
N GLU A 128 -15.46 0.30 -4.17
CA GLU A 128 -15.63 1.47 -3.31
C GLU A 128 -14.33 2.31 -3.30
N PRO A 129 -14.38 3.65 -3.42
CA PRO A 129 -13.20 4.48 -3.68
C PRO A 129 -12.06 4.39 -2.66
N HIS A 130 -12.35 3.88 -1.45
CA HIS A 130 -11.38 3.77 -0.37
C HIS A 130 -10.64 2.41 -0.33
N LEU A 131 -11.15 1.38 -0.99
CA LEU A 131 -10.65 0.00 -0.85
C LEU A 131 -9.20 -0.14 -1.30
N SER A 132 -8.86 0.50 -2.40
CA SER A 132 -7.50 0.44 -2.94
C SER A 132 -6.47 1.01 -1.95
N ARG A 133 -6.73 2.20 -1.38
CA ARG A 133 -5.83 2.81 -0.39
C ARG A 133 -5.79 2.04 0.92
N LEU A 134 -6.93 1.47 1.34
CA LEU A 134 -7.00 0.61 2.51
C LEU A 134 -6.12 -0.64 2.32
N MET A 135 -6.15 -1.25 1.14
CA MET A 135 -5.30 -2.41 0.84
C MET A 135 -3.82 -2.04 0.71
N LEU A 136 -3.49 -0.87 0.17
CA LEU A 136 -2.12 -0.33 0.20
C LEU A 136 -1.62 -0.11 1.64
N HIS A 137 -2.49 0.36 2.54
CA HIS A 137 -2.19 0.46 3.97
C HIS A 137 -1.95 -0.92 4.60
N CYS A 138 -2.73 -1.93 4.25
CA CYS A 138 -2.46 -3.32 4.65
C CYS A 138 -1.07 -3.79 4.18
N ALA A 139 -0.68 -3.53 2.93
CA ALA A 139 0.65 -3.88 2.43
C ALA A 139 1.78 -3.20 3.22
N LEU A 140 1.62 -1.92 3.58
CA LEU A 140 2.56 -1.20 4.45
C LEU A 140 2.65 -1.83 5.84
N LYS A 141 1.52 -2.27 6.43
CA LYS A 141 1.51 -2.98 7.73
C LYS A 141 2.24 -4.33 7.64
N LEU A 142 2.01 -5.10 6.57
CA LEU A 142 2.71 -6.37 6.34
C LEU A 142 4.22 -6.17 6.22
N LEU A 143 4.66 -5.14 5.48
CA LEU A 143 6.09 -4.78 5.40
C LEU A 143 6.66 -4.31 6.73
N SER A 144 5.88 -3.56 7.51
CA SER A 144 6.27 -3.14 8.85
C SER A 144 6.62 -4.34 9.73
N VAL A 145 5.80 -5.40 9.68
CA VAL A 145 6.06 -6.65 10.39
C VAL A 145 7.29 -7.35 9.82
N ALA A 146 7.40 -7.48 8.50
CA ALA A 146 8.53 -8.15 7.84
C ALA A 146 9.89 -7.47 8.11
N ILE A 147 9.91 -6.13 8.17
CA ILE A 147 11.10 -5.33 8.47
C ILE A 147 11.49 -5.44 9.95
N ALA A 148 10.51 -5.46 10.85
CA ALA A 148 10.77 -5.57 12.28
C ALA A 148 11.38 -6.92 12.66
N ALA A 149 11.09 -7.99 11.90
CA ALA A 149 11.56 -9.35 12.18
C ALA A 149 11.17 -9.81 13.61
N GLU A 150 12.12 -9.86 14.55
CA GLU A 150 11.87 -10.24 15.95
C GLU A 150 11.46 -9.04 16.84
N ASP A 151 11.59 -7.82 16.33
CA ASP A 151 11.20 -6.61 17.05
C ASP A 151 9.69 -6.30 16.93
N ALA A 152 9.23 -5.33 17.72
CA ALA A 152 7.86 -4.82 17.61
C ALA A 152 7.59 -4.19 16.22
N PRO A 153 6.41 -4.41 15.61
CA PRO A 153 6.05 -3.84 14.30
C PRO A 153 6.23 -2.32 14.20
N LEU A 154 6.07 -1.60 15.32
CA LEU A 154 6.36 -0.17 15.47
C LEU A 154 7.74 0.20 14.91
N LYS A 155 8.79 -0.60 15.16
CA LYS A 155 10.14 -0.32 14.66
C LYS A 155 10.22 -0.41 13.14
N GLY A 156 9.57 -1.43 12.54
CA GLY A 156 9.48 -1.53 11.09
C GLY A 156 8.73 -0.36 10.45
N ALA A 157 7.69 0.15 11.12
CA ALA A 157 6.94 1.32 10.65
C ALA A 157 7.81 2.58 10.71
N GLN A 158 8.60 2.75 11.77
CA GLN A 158 9.57 3.85 11.88
C GLN A 158 10.59 3.80 10.73
N THR A 159 11.12 2.62 10.41
CA THR A 159 12.03 2.44 9.26
C THR A 159 11.34 2.82 7.95
N LEU A 160 10.13 2.31 7.69
CA LEU A 160 9.38 2.62 6.47
C LEU A 160 9.12 4.13 6.32
N LEU A 161 8.65 4.79 7.37
CA LEU A 161 8.37 6.22 7.34
C LEU A 161 9.64 7.07 7.13
N SER A 162 10.73 6.71 7.79
CA SER A 162 12.02 7.38 7.61
C SER A 162 12.52 7.25 6.16
N GLU A 163 12.42 6.06 5.58
CA GLU A 163 12.83 5.81 4.20
C GLU A 163 11.91 6.49 3.17
N TRP A 164 10.60 6.54 3.42
CA TRP A 164 9.64 7.25 2.58
C TRP A 164 9.92 8.75 2.56
N HIS A 165 10.20 9.33 3.73
CA HIS A 165 10.59 10.74 3.85
C HIS A 165 11.88 11.03 3.08
N ALA A 166 12.90 10.18 3.25
CA ALA A 166 14.18 10.33 2.55
C ALA A 166 14.07 10.24 1.02
N ALA A 167 13.11 9.46 0.51
CA ALA A 167 12.83 9.34 -0.92
C ALA A 167 12.07 10.54 -1.52
N GLY A 168 11.78 11.59 -0.74
CA GLY A 168 10.98 12.73 -1.19
C GLY A 168 9.50 12.36 -1.41
N GLY A 169 9.02 11.33 -0.71
CA GLY A 169 7.64 10.88 -0.78
C GLY A 169 6.63 11.81 -0.09
N GLY A 170 7.09 12.71 0.77
CA GLY A 170 6.27 13.64 1.55
C GLY A 170 6.03 15.03 0.97
N TYR A 171 6.50 15.31 -0.26
CA TYR A 171 6.35 16.60 -0.94
C TYR A 171 5.61 16.46 -2.27
#